data_AF-A0A2V7JA97-F1
#
_entry.id   AF-A0A2V7JA97-F1
#
_cell.length_a   1.000
_cell.length_b   1.000
_cell.length_c   1.000
_cell.angle_alpha   90.00
_cell.angle_beta   90.00
_cell.angle_gamma   90.00
#
_symmetry.space_group_name_H-M   'P 1'
#
loop_
_entity.id
_entity.type
_entity.pdbx_description
1 polymer ?
#
loop_
_entity_poly.entity_id
_entity_poly.type
_entity_poly.pdbx_seq_one_letter_code
_entity_poly.pdbx_strand_id
1 'polypeptide(L)'
;MERAWEFAFEGKRWFDLVRRDTREPGYWSTSLQSHDPNATNQGPLATYKKRFPIPQGQISSNPALCQNAGYGGTPCGAGVQP
;
A
#
# COMPACT_ATOMS: atom_id res chain seq x y z
N MET A 1 11.30 4.98 -16.70
CA MET A 1 11.05 6.43 -16.57
C MET A 1 9.83 6.78 -17.38
N GLU A 2 9.76 6.32 -18.65
CA GLU A 2 8.58 6.32 -19.55
C GLU A 2 7.21 6.33 -18.87
N ARG A 3 6.80 5.25 -18.20
CA ARG A 3 5.44 5.15 -17.62
C ARG A 3 5.04 6.26 -16.64
N ALA A 4 6.00 6.93 -15.99
CA ALA A 4 5.69 8.03 -15.09
C ALA A 4 5.31 9.30 -15.86
N TRP A 5 5.89 9.49 -17.05
CA TRP A 5 5.58 10.59 -17.96
C TRP A 5 4.29 10.28 -18.71
N GLU A 6 4.17 9.08 -19.27
CA GLU A 6 3.02 8.72 -20.12
C GLU A 6 1.70 8.59 -19.40
N PHE A 7 1.72 8.23 -18.12
CA PHE A 7 0.51 8.05 -17.30
C PHE A 7 0.48 9.01 -16.11
N ALA A 8 1.10 10.19 -16.27
CA ALA A 8 1.07 11.23 -15.25
C ALA A 8 -0.39 11.60 -14.93
N PHE A 9 -0.72 11.68 -13.64
CA PHE A 9 -2.05 12.03 -13.14
C PHE A 9 -3.20 11.05 -13.51
N GLU A 10 -2.91 9.88 -14.09
CA GLU A 10 -3.92 8.87 -14.45
C GLU A 10 -4.12 7.75 -13.40
N GLY A 11 -3.59 7.96 -12.19
CA GLY A 11 -3.73 7.00 -11.08
C GLY A 11 -2.95 5.68 -11.23
N LYS A 12 -2.15 5.52 -12.29
CA LYS A 12 -1.39 4.29 -12.54
C LYS A 12 -0.11 4.19 -11.70
N ARG A 13 0.45 5.36 -11.32
CA ARG A 13 1.76 5.44 -10.67
C ARG A 13 1.83 4.67 -9.36
N TRP A 14 0.81 4.73 -8.51
CA TRP A 14 0.81 4.01 -7.23
C TRP A 14 0.96 2.50 -7.42
N PHE A 15 0.12 1.91 -8.27
CA PHE A 15 0.16 0.48 -8.57
C PHE A 15 1.49 0.06 -9.18
N ASP A 16 2.07 0.90 -10.04
CA ASP A 16 3.39 0.66 -10.63
C ASP A 16 4.52 0.63 -9.60
N LEU A 17 4.47 1.50 -8.60
CA LEU A 17 5.46 1.52 -7.53
C LEU A 17 5.31 0.29 -6.61
N VAL A 18 4.09 0.01 -6.14
CA VAL A 18 3.83 -1.11 -5.22
C VAL A 18 4.17 -2.45 -5.86
N ARG A 19 3.80 -2.67 -7.13
CA ARG A 19 4.12 -3.93 -7.83
C ARG A 19 5.60 -4.07 -8.16
N ARG A 20 6.34 -2.97 -8.38
CA ARG A 20 7.78 -3.05 -8.66
C ARG A 20 8.57 -3.39 -7.40
N ASP A 21 8.08 -2.95 -6.25
CA ASP A 21 8.69 -3.24 -4.96
C ASP A 21 8.75 -4.75 -4.62
N THR A 22 7.88 -5.58 -5.21
CA THR A 22 7.99 -7.05 -5.06
C THR A 22 9.18 -7.65 -5.80
N ARG A 23 9.71 -6.95 -6.80
CA ARG A 23 10.92 -7.35 -7.56
C ARG A 23 12.17 -6.65 -7.06
N GLU A 24 12.03 -5.41 -6.62
CA GLU A 24 13.10 -4.54 -6.15
C GLU A 24 12.70 -3.96 -4.78
N PRO A 25 12.96 -4.68 -3.67
CA PRO A 25 12.53 -4.26 -2.34
C PRO A 25 13.06 -2.87 -1.96
N GLY A 26 12.17 -1.99 -1.50
CA GLY A 26 12.48 -0.61 -1.15
C GLY A 26 12.25 0.39 -2.28
N TYR A 27 12.04 -0.07 -3.52
CA TYR A 27 11.79 0.79 -4.67
C TYR A 27 10.60 1.73 -4.44
N TRP A 28 9.52 1.24 -3.83
CA TRP A 28 8.33 2.06 -3.57
C TRP A 28 8.65 3.23 -2.62
N SER A 29 9.27 2.95 -1.47
CA SER A 29 9.59 3.97 -0.47
C SER A 29 10.65 4.95 -0.96
N THR A 30 11.70 4.46 -1.61
CA THR A 30 12.77 5.30 -2.16
C THR A 30 12.25 6.18 -3.29
N SER A 31 11.37 5.66 -4.16
CA SER A 31 10.77 6.46 -5.24
C SER A 31 9.84 7.54 -4.70
N LEU A 32 9.08 7.28 -3.63
CA LEU A 32 8.22 8.30 -3.02
C LEU A 32 9.07 9.42 -2.40
N GLN A 33 10.03 9.06 -1.55
CA GLN A 33 10.89 10.03 -0.85
C GLN A 33 11.75 10.87 -1.79
N SER A 34 12.20 10.30 -2.91
CA SER A 34 13.03 11.03 -3.90
C SER A 34 12.24 12.02 -4.75
N HIS A 35 10.92 11.83 -4.90
CA HIS A 35 10.09 12.66 -5.78
C HIS A 35 9.11 13.56 -5.02
N ASP A 36 8.87 13.30 -3.74
CA ASP A 36 8.02 14.12 -2.87
C ASP A 36 8.69 14.35 -1.51
N PRO A 37 9.16 15.58 -1.22
CA PRO A 37 9.76 15.90 0.08
C PRO A 37 8.77 15.81 1.25
N ASN A 38 7.46 15.81 0.97
CA ASN A 38 6.41 15.72 1.98
C ASN A 38 5.93 14.29 2.24
N ALA A 39 6.52 13.28 1.58
CA ALA A 39 6.06 11.88 1.64
C ALA A 39 5.99 11.29 3.07
N THR A 40 6.71 11.88 4.02
CA THR A 40 6.77 11.45 5.42
C THR A 40 6.19 12.44 6.42
N ASN A 41 5.56 13.54 5.98
CA ASN A 41 5.01 14.56 6.89
C ASN A 41 3.90 14.01 7.79
N GLN A 42 3.18 12.98 7.32
CA GLN A 42 2.14 12.28 8.09
C GLN A 42 2.66 11.05 8.85
N GLY A 43 3.97 10.98 9.07
CA GLY A 43 4.65 9.89 9.76
C GLY A 43 5.37 8.93 8.82
N PRO A 44 6.01 7.88 9.37
CA PRO A 44 6.84 6.97 8.59
C PRO A 44 6.03 6.19 7.54
N LEU A 45 6.67 5.95 6.39
CA LEU A 45 6.20 5.06 5.34
C LEU A 45 6.30 3.61 5.82
N ALA A 46 5.26 3.13 6.50
CA ALA A 46 5.21 1.74 6.94
C ALA A 46 4.77 0.80 5.80
N THR A 47 5.43 -0.36 5.68
CA THR A 47 5.20 -1.32 4.59
C THR A 47 3.76 -1.78 4.46
N TYR A 48 3.03 -1.92 5.57
CA TYR A 48 1.62 -2.34 5.54
C TYR A 48 0.70 -1.31 4.86
N LYS A 49 1.10 -0.04 4.78
CA LYS A 49 0.36 1.04 4.10
C LYS A 49 0.38 0.95 2.57
N LYS A 50 1.09 -0.03 1.99
CA LYS A 50 0.98 -0.35 0.55
C LYS A 50 -0.43 -0.81 0.17
N ARG A 51 -1.18 -1.33 1.15
CA ARG A 51 -2.59 -1.75 1.01
C ARG A 51 -3.44 -0.92 1.95
N PHE A 52 -4.59 -0.48 1.48
CA PHE A 52 -5.56 0.19 2.35
C PHE A 52 -6.17 -0.80 3.36
N PRO A 53 -6.68 -0.32 4.50
CA PRO A 53 -7.45 -1.16 5.41
C PRO A 53 -8.71 -1.65 4.71
N ILE A 54 -9.14 -2.88 5.03
CA ILE A 54 -10.46 -3.36 4.64
C ILE A 54 -11.51 -2.47 5.34
N PRO A 55 -12.54 -1.98 4.62
CA PRO A 55 -13.56 -1.12 5.21
C PRO A 55 -14.23 -1.78 6.42
N GLN A 56 -14.35 -1.03 7.52
CA GLN A 56 -14.89 -1.56 8.77
C GLN A 56 -16.31 -2.12 8.60
N GLY A 57 -17.13 -1.53 7.75
CA GLY A 57 -18.47 -2.04 7.44
C GLY A 57 -18.46 -3.46 6.86
N GLN A 58 -17.46 -3.79 6.03
CA GLN A 58 -17.33 -5.14 5.46
C GLN A 58 -16.95 -6.16 6.54
N ILE A 59 -16.05 -5.79 7.45
CA ILE A 59 -15.67 -6.63 8.60
C ILE A 59 -16.86 -6.83 9.55
N SER A 60 -17.62 -5.77 9.82
CA SER A 60 -18.81 -5.85 10.67
C SER A 60 -19.92 -6.72 10.04
N SER A 61 -20.07 -6.70 8.71
CA SER A 61 -21.06 -7.51 7.98
C SER A 61 -20.63 -8.96 7.80
N ASN A 62 -19.33 -9.25 7.68
CA ASN A 62 -18.81 -10.60 7.53
C ASN A 62 -17.69 -10.85 8.55
N PRO A 63 -18.00 -11.47 9.72
CA PRO A 63 -17.02 -11.72 10.76
C PRO A 63 -15.96 -12.77 10.39
N ALA A 64 -16.11 -13.47 9.25
CA ALA A 64 -15.06 -14.32 8.70
C ALA A 64 -13.97 -13.54 7.96
N LEU A 65 -14.20 -12.25 7.64
CA LEU A 65 -13.16 -11.39 7.08
C LEU A 65 -12.19 -10.96 8.18
N CYS A 66 -10.91 -11.10 7.87
CA CYS A 66 -9.80 -10.67 8.71
C CYS A 66 -9.17 -9.40 8.13
N GLN A 67 -8.58 -8.55 8.99
CA GLN A 67 -7.97 -7.28 8.55
C GLN A 67 -6.55 -7.49 8.01
N ASN A 68 -6.13 -6.59 7.11
CA ASN A 68 -4.74 -6.46 6.67
C ASN A 68 -3.83 -6.20 7.88
N ALA A 69 -2.73 -6.96 7.98
CA ALA A 69 -1.77 -6.82 9.07
C ALA A 69 -1.29 -5.36 9.22
N GLY A 70 -1.24 -4.85 10.45
CA GLY A 70 -0.81 -3.48 10.76
C GLY A 70 -1.92 -2.44 10.95
N TYR A 71 -3.18 -2.76 10.60
CA TYR A 71 -4.34 -1.85 10.79
C TYR A 71 -5.18 -2.13 12.05
N GLY A 72 -4.78 -3.10 12.89
CA GLY A 72 -5.51 -3.52 14.10
C GLY A 72 -6.62 -4.54 13.81
N GLY A 73 -7.41 -4.89 14.84
CA GLY A 73 -8.46 -5.93 14.76
C GLY A 73 -7.90 -7.36 14.70
N THR A 74 -8.71 -8.32 14.24
CA THR A 74 -8.27 -9.71 14.02
C THR A 74 -7.50 -9.80 12.70
N PRO A 75 -6.17 -10.01 12.72
CA PRO A 75 -5.37 -10.07 11.50
C PRO A 75 -5.60 -11.38 10.74
N CYS A 76 -5.40 -11.36 9.42
CA CYS A 76 -5.38 -12.59 8.64
C CYS A 76 -4.19 -13.48 9.03
N GLY A 77 -4.40 -14.81 8.99
CA GLY A 77 -3.33 -15.78 9.17
C GLY A 77 -2.24 -15.61 8.10
N ALA A 78 -1.01 -16.02 8.42
CA ALA A 78 0.11 -15.93 7.48
C ALA A 78 -0.21 -16.68 6.17
N GLY A 79 -0.08 -16.01 5.03
CA GLY A 79 -0.38 -16.58 3.71
C GLY A 79 -1.86 -16.51 3.29
N VAL A 80 -2.78 -16.12 4.19
CA VAL A 80 -4.17 -15.84 3.85
C VAL A 80 -4.26 -14.38 3.44
N GLN A 81 -4.44 -14.15 2.14
CA GLN A 81 -4.94 -12.85 1.69
C GLN A 81 -6.47 -12.84 1.82
N PRO A 82 -7.09 -11.75 2.28
CA PRO A 82 -8.52 -11.56 2.14
C PRO A 82 -8.93 -11.58 0.65
#